data_AF-A0A7C7APN8-F1
#
_entry.id   AF-A0A7C7APN8-F1
#
_cell.length_a   1.000
_cell.length_b   1.000
_cell.length_c   1.000
_cell.angle_alpha   90.00
_cell.angle_beta   90.00
_cell.angle_gamma   90.00
#
_symmetry.space_group_name_H-M   'P 1'
#
loop_
_entity.id
_entity.type
_entity.pdbx_description
1 polymer ?
#
loop_
_entity_poly.entity_id
_entity_poly.type
_entity_poly.pdbx_seq_one_letter_code
_entity_poly.pdbx_strand_id
1 'polypeptide(L)'
;MKYNIPRGTYDILPSQSHKWQHLIRRFQDLAAAYGYQEISTPIFEQSALFERSSGSSSDVVQKEMYRFLDRKGREFALRPEGTAPVVRSFIENSWDKTQGRTKLYYTGPMFRYDRPQAGRYRQFWQYGLEFFGSQHPFYDAEVIAFLWNFLTSLGLKKIHLEINSVGCPNCLDEYETALKAYYKP
;
A
#
# COMPACT_ATOMS: atom_id res chain seq x y z
N MET A 1 31.50 8.64 19.59
CA MET A 1 30.12 8.10 19.73
C MET A 1 29.81 7.29 18.49
N LYS A 2 29.37 6.03 18.62
CA LYS A 2 29.02 5.17 17.47
C LYS A 2 27.50 5.12 17.33
N TYR A 3 26.99 5.39 16.13
CA TYR A 3 25.56 5.31 15.80
C TYR A 3 25.30 4.01 15.03
N ASN A 4 24.15 3.38 15.27
CA ASN A 4 23.71 2.16 14.60
C ASN A 4 22.35 2.41 13.93
N ILE A 5 22.00 1.60 12.93
CA ILE A 5 20.68 1.67 12.29
C ILE A 5 19.55 1.39 13.29
N PRO A 6 18.37 2.02 13.15
CA PRO A 6 17.21 1.70 13.96
C PRO A 6 16.79 0.24 13.78
N ARG A 7 16.40 -0.43 14.87
CA ARG A 7 15.89 -1.80 14.82
C ARG A 7 14.69 -1.88 13.87
N GLY A 8 14.68 -2.90 13.00
CA GLY A 8 13.62 -3.11 12.00
C GLY A 8 13.82 -2.31 10.70
N THR A 9 14.99 -1.71 10.50
CA THR A 9 15.39 -1.08 9.22
C THR A 9 16.61 -1.81 8.65
N TYR A 10 17.02 -1.47 7.42
CA TYR A 10 18.16 -2.06 6.75
C TYR A 10 18.80 -1.08 5.77
N ASP A 11 20.11 -1.22 5.60
CA ASP A 11 20.86 -0.53 4.55
C ASP A 11 20.87 -1.39 3.27
N ILE A 12 20.63 -0.76 2.13
CA ILE A 12 20.81 -1.40 0.82
C ILE A 12 22.22 -1.05 0.33
N LEU A 13 23.15 -1.99 0.50
CA LEU A 13 24.55 -1.78 0.17
C LEU A 13 24.83 -1.90 -1.35
N PRO A 14 25.95 -1.38 -1.88
CA PRO A 14 26.30 -1.51 -3.31
C PRO A 14 26.31 -2.95 -3.84
N SER A 15 26.67 -3.91 -2.99
CA SER A 15 26.63 -5.35 -3.33
C SER A 15 25.22 -5.90 -3.56
N GLN A 16 24.18 -5.18 -3.10
CA GLN A 16 22.77 -5.58 -3.20
C GLN A 16 21.95 -4.63 -4.08
N SER A 17 22.38 -3.37 -4.23
CA SER A 17 21.62 -2.33 -4.91
C SER A 17 21.24 -2.69 -6.35
N HIS A 18 22.09 -3.43 -7.07
CA HIS A 18 21.78 -3.89 -8.42
C HIS A 18 20.52 -4.79 -8.49
N LYS A 19 20.27 -5.61 -7.45
CA LYS A 19 19.07 -6.46 -7.37
C LYS A 19 17.81 -5.63 -7.15
N TRP A 20 17.91 -4.60 -6.31
CA TRP A 20 16.84 -3.64 -6.08
C TRP A 20 16.49 -2.87 -7.35
N GLN A 21 17.51 -2.35 -8.04
CA GLN A 21 17.35 -1.65 -9.31
C GLN A 21 16.74 -2.55 -10.38
N HIS A 22 17.14 -3.83 -10.42
CA HIS A 22 16.52 -4.80 -11.32
C HIS A 22 15.02 -4.94 -11.05
N LEU A 23 14.62 -5.12 -9.78
CA LEU A 23 13.22 -5.29 -9.41
C LEU A 23 12.38 -4.05 -9.73
N ILE A 24 12.90 -2.85 -9.42
CA ILE A 24 12.26 -1.57 -9.74
C ILE A 24 12.04 -1.44 -11.25
N ARG A 25 13.08 -1.67 -12.06
CA ARG A 25 12.98 -1.57 -13.53
C ARG A 25 11.97 -2.56 -14.09
N ARG A 26 12.00 -3.82 -13.65
CA ARG A 26 11.03 -4.83 -14.09
C ARG A 26 9.59 -4.43 -13.79
N PHE A 27 9.34 -3.85 -12.63
CA PHE A 27 8.02 -3.36 -12.27
C PHE A 27 7.60 -2.18 -13.16
N GLN A 28 8.49 -1.20 -13.37
CA GLN A 28 8.26 -0.03 -14.20
C GLN A 28 8.03 -0.38 -15.67
N ASP A 29 8.85 -1.29 -16.24
CA ASP A 29 8.70 -1.77 -17.62
C ASP A 29 7.34 -2.42 -17.83
N LEU A 30 6.90 -3.25 -16.88
CA LEU A 30 5.58 -3.89 -16.94
C LEU A 30 4.45 -2.89 -16.74
N ALA A 31 4.60 -1.94 -15.80
CA ALA A 31 3.63 -0.86 -15.56
C ALA A 31 3.39 -0.05 -16.84
N ALA A 32 4.47 0.34 -17.51
CA ALA A 32 4.42 1.03 -18.79
C ALA A 32 3.70 0.20 -19.87
N ALA A 33 3.98 -1.11 -19.96
CA ALA A 33 3.32 -2.01 -20.90
C ALA A 33 1.79 -2.14 -20.68
N TYR A 34 1.33 -1.98 -19.43
CA TYR A 34 -0.09 -1.98 -19.07
C TYR A 34 -0.73 -0.57 -19.11
N GLY A 35 0.05 0.46 -19.45
CA GLY A 35 -0.40 1.85 -19.51
C GLY A 35 -0.52 2.55 -18.15
N TYR A 36 0.12 2.00 -17.10
CA TYR A 36 0.21 2.66 -15.79
C TYR A 36 1.29 3.74 -15.81
N GLN A 37 0.99 4.89 -15.20
CA GLN A 37 1.90 6.03 -15.09
C GLN A 37 2.36 6.23 -13.66
N GLU A 38 3.58 6.74 -13.47
CA GLU A 38 4.14 6.94 -12.14
C GLU A 38 3.43 8.08 -11.40
N ILE A 39 3.13 7.87 -10.12
CA ILE A 39 2.81 8.92 -9.16
C ILE A 39 3.75 8.84 -7.96
N SER A 40 4.23 9.99 -7.51
CA SER A 40 5.02 10.12 -6.29
C SER A 40 4.29 11.01 -5.29
N THR A 41 4.05 10.49 -4.09
CA THR A 41 3.39 11.20 -2.99
C THR A 41 4.38 11.45 -1.83
N PRO A 42 4.13 12.44 -0.97
CA PRO A 42 4.95 12.68 0.22
C PRO A 42 5.10 11.44 1.11
N ILE A 43 6.21 11.36 1.83
CA ILE A 43 6.49 10.26 2.78
C ILE A 43 5.66 10.40 4.07
N PHE A 44 5.28 11.62 4.44
CA PHE A 44 4.43 11.88 5.59
C PHE A 44 3.21 12.69 5.18
N GLU A 45 2.11 12.45 5.86
CA GLU A 45 0.81 13.08 5.63
C GLU A 45 0.19 13.48 6.97
N GLN A 46 -0.88 14.27 6.93
CA GLN A 46 -1.67 14.51 8.15
C GLN A 46 -2.15 13.16 8.70
N SER A 47 -1.98 12.94 10.01
CA SER A 47 -2.28 11.63 10.61
C SER A 47 -3.72 11.19 10.36
N ALA A 48 -4.66 12.14 10.38
CA ALA A 48 -6.08 11.94 10.12
C ALA A 48 -6.39 11.34 8.73
N LEU A 49 -5.50 11.47 7.74
CA LEU A 49 -5.67 10.84 6.43
C LEU A 49 -5.71 9.31 6.54
N PHE A 50 -4.83 8.73 7.36
CA PHE A 50 -4.73 7.29 7.55
C PHE A 50 -5.81 6.76 8.49
N GLU A 51 -6.17 7.53 9.52
CA GLU A 51 -7.25 7.16 10.44
C GLU A 51 -8.59 7.00 9.74
N ARG A 52 -8.89 7.91 8.80
CA ARG A 52 -10.13 7.89 8.03
C ARG A 52 -10.16 6.78 6.98
N SER A 53 -9.03 6.49 6.33
CA SER A 53 -8.97 5.57 5.19
C SER A 53 -8.82 4.10 5.58
N SER A 54 -8.01 3.79 6.60
CA SER A 54 -7.76 2.41 7.04
C SER A 54 -8.72 1.92 8.12
N GLY A 55 -9.62 2.79 8.60
CA GLY A 55 -10.54 2.51 9.70
C GLY A 55 -9.87 2.59 11.07
N SER A 56 -10.53 3.27 12.01
CA SER A 56 -10.05 3.49 13.39
C SER A 56 -9.86 2.22 14.21
N SER A 57 -10.44 1.09 13.76
CA SER A 57 -10.31 -0.23 14.38
C SER A 57 -9.13 -1.06 13.86
N SER A 58 -8.44 -0.62 12.80
CA SER A 58 -7.31 -1.38 12.26
C SER A 58 -6.09 -1.32 13.20
N ASP A 59 -5.37 -2.43 13.35
CA ASP A 59 -4.12 -2.46 14.14
C ASP A 59 -3.10 -1.46 13.59
N VAL A 60 -3.10 -1.23 12.27
CA VAL A 60 -2.25 -0.21 11.62
C VAL A 60 -2.49 1.16 12.26
N VAL A 61 -3.75 1.62 12.28
CA VAL A 61 -4.13 2.94 12.81
C VAL A 61 -3.93 3.02 14.33
N GLN A 62 -4.24 1.95 15.05
CA GLN A 62 -4.22 1.94 16.52
C GLN A 62 -2.82 1.85 17.12
N LYS A 63 -1.93 1.06 16.53
CA LYS A 63 -0.68 0.65 17.18
C LYS A 63 0.56 0.79 16.31
N GLU A 64 0.42 0.80 14.98
CA GLU A 64 1.57 0.71 14.08
C GLU A 64 1.95 2.03 13.39
N MET A 65 1.22 3.14 13.53
CA MET A 65 1.61 4.39 12.85
C MET A 65 2.75 5.13 13.55
N TYR A 66 3.73 5.57 12.76
CA TYR A 66 4.78 6.49 13.21
C TYR A 66 4.27 7.94 13.20
N ARG A 67 3.63 8.34 14.30
CA ARG A 67 3.09 9.70 14.49
C ARG A 67 4.13 10.64 15.08
N PHE A 68 4.08 11.90 14.67
CA PHE A 68 4.91 12.96 15.21
C PHE A 68 4.23 14.33 15.10
N LEU A 69 4.62 15.24 15.99
CA LEU A 69 4.20 16.63 15.92
C LEU A 69 5.22 17.44 15.13
N ASP A 70 4.75 18.30 14.24
CA ASP A 70 5.61 19.32 13.65
C ASP A 70 5.92 20.44 14.66
N ARG A 71 6.75 21.41 14.24
CA ARG A 71 7.13 22.56 15.09
C ARG A 71 5.96 23.46 15.51
N LYS A 72 4.79 23.33 14.87
CA LYS A 72 3.57 24.09 15.17
C LYS A 72 2.52 23.24 15.91
N GLY A 73 2.87 22.03 16.34
CA GLY A 73 1.97 21.12 17.06
C GLY A 73 0.93 20.42 16.17
N ARG A 74 1.09 20.42 14.84
CA ARG A 74 0.23 19.66 13.93
C ARG A 74 0.68 18.21 13.90
N GLU A 75 -0.26 17.27 13.92
CA GLU A 75 0.02 15.84 13.92
C GLU A 75 0.16 15.29 12.49
N PHE A 76 1.32 14.70 12.23
CA PHE A 76 1.64 14.00 10.99
C PHE A 76 1.98 12.54 11.29
N ALA A 77 1.92 11.70 10.26
CA ALA A 77 2.41 10.33 10.32
C ALA A 77 3.26 10.00 9.10
N LEU A 78 4.32 9.19 9.28
CA LEU A 78 4.97 8.53 8.15
C LEU A 78 3.97 7.53 7.54
N ARG A 79 3.88 7.48 6.21
CA ARG A 79 2.88 6.67 5.52
C ARG A 79 3.06 5.16 5.81
N PRO A 80 2.01 4.46 6.28
CA PRO A 80 2.05 3.01 6.49
C PRO A 80 1.64 2.21 5.24
N GLU A 81 1.14 2.88 4.22
CA GLU A 81 0.69 2.37 2.92
C GLU A 81 0.68 3.51 1.88
N GLY A 82 0.41 3.20 0.60
CA GLY A 82 0.49 4.16 -0.51
C GLY A 82 -0.85 4.58 -1.13
N THR A 83 -1.93 3.86 -0.89
CA THR A 83 -3.25 4.12 -1.47
C THR A 83 -3.85 5.42 -0.94
N ALA A 84 -3.85 5.67 0.38
CA ALA A 84 -4.48 6.89 0.92
C ALA A 84 -3.81 8.19 0.43
N PRO A 85 -2.46 8.30 0.36
CA PRO A 85 -1.81 9.45 -0.25
C PRO A 85 -2.13 9.61 -1.74
N VAL A 86 -2.25 8.51 -2.51
CA VAL A 86 -2.62 8.58 -3.93
C VAL A 86 -4.04 9.11 -4.10
N VAL A 87 -5.01 8.58 -3.34
CA VAL A 87 -6.40 9.06 -3.36
C VAL A 87 -6.48 10.54 -2.95
N ARG A 88 -5.75 10.94 -1.89
CA ARG A 88 -5.66 12.34 -1.47
C ARG A 88 -5.13 13.23 -2.60
N SER A 89 -4.07 12.80 -3.27
CA SER A 89 -3.49 13.53 -4.41
C SER A 89 -4.43 13.61 -5.60
N PHE A 90 -5.15 12.53 -5.88
CA PHE A 90 -6.12 12.45 -6.96
C PHE A 90 -7.25 13.48 -6.79
N ILE A 91 -7.78 13.61 -5.57
CA ILE A 91 -8.83 14.58 -5.23
C ILE A 91 -8.26 16.00 -5.16
N GLU A 92 -7.11 16.19 -4.50
CA GLU A 92 -6.48 17.51 -4.33
C GLU A 92 -6.18 18.19 -5.67
N ASN A 93 -5.80 17.41 -6.69
CA ASN A 93 -5.54 17.88 -8.04
C ASN A 93 -6.78 17.83 -8.96
N SER A 94 -7.97 17.60 -8.41
CA SER A 94 -9.24 17.53 -9.16
C SER A 94 -9.25 16.49 -10.29
N TRP A 95 -8.48 15.41 -10.17
CA TRP A 95 -8.47 14.33 -11.16
C TRP A 95 -9.75 13.49 -11.09
N ASP A 96 -10.43 13.49 -9.94
CA ASP A 96 -11.78 12.94 -9.78
C ASP A 96 -12.83 13.60 -10.67
N LYS A 97 -12.57 14.84 -11.11
CA LYS A 97 -13.48 15.62 -11.96
C LYS A 97 -13.02 15.73 -13.40
N THR A 98 -11.71 15.62 -13.63
CA THR A 98 -11.09 15.91 -14.94
C THR A 98 -10.61 14.67 -15.67
N GLN A 99 -10.40 13.55 -14.97
CA GLN A 99 -9.93 12.30 -15.55
C GLN A 99 -11.03 11.25 -15.55
N GLY A 100 -11.16 10.55 -16.68
CA GLY A 100 -12.10 9.44 -16.81
C GLY A 100 -11.53 8.16 -16.19
N ARG A 101 -10.55 7.56 -16.87
CA ARG A 101 -9.84 6.35 -16.42
C ARG A 101 -8.38 6.69 -16.16
N THR A 102 -7.89 6.35 -14.98
CA THR A 102 -6.54 6.70 -14.56
C THR A 102 -5.86 5.46 -13.98
N LYS A 103 -4.69 5.12 -14.53
CA LYS A 103 -3.85 4.00 -14.11
C LYS A 103 -2.56 4.55 -13.52
N LEU A 104 -2.36 4.40 -12.22
CA LEU A 104 -1.22 4.94 -11.50
C LEU A 104 -0.41 3.83 -10.84
N TYR A 105 0.91 3.98 -10.83
CA TYR A 105 1.78 3.14 -10.02
C TYR A 105 2.68 3.98 -9.12
N TYR A 106 3.11 3.39 -8.00
CA TYR A 106 4.13 3.99 -7.14
C TYR A 106 5.11 2.93 -6.67
N THR A 107 6.33 3.37 -6.37
CA THR A 107 7.33 2.56 -5.66
C THR A 107 7.91 3.41 -4.54
N GLY A 108 8.08 2.85 -3.34
CA GLY A 108 8.69 3.62 -2.27
C GLY A 108 8.57 3.01 -0.88
N PRO A 109 9.19 3.67 0.12
CA PRO A 109 9.19 3.19 1.49
C PRO A 109 7.85 3.45 2.17
N MET A 110 7.51 2.56 3.10
CA MET A 110 6.37 2.56 4.00
C MET A 110 6.84 2.23 5.42
N PHE A 111 6.10 2.70 6.42
CA PHE A 111 6.52 2.67 7.82
C PHE A 111 5.43 2.11 8.74
N ARG A 112 5.73 1.02 9.46
CA ARG A 112 4.83 0.43 10.46
C ARG A 112 5.59 0.05 11.72
N TYR A 113 5.15 0.55 12.87
CA TYR A 113 5.71 0.27 14.20
C TYR A 113 5.29 -1.12 14.65
N ASP A 114 5.89 -2.11 14.02
CA ASP A 114 5.63 -3.52 14.28
C ASP A 114 6.86 -4.18 14.92
N ARG A 115 6.65 -5.34 15.56
CA ARG A 115 7.73 -6.17 16.10
C ARG A 115 8.45 -6.84 14.94
N PRO A 116 9.74 -6.51 14.67
CA PRO A 116 10.42 -7.06 13.51
C PRO A 116 10.55 -8.59 13.58
N GLN A 117 10.20 -9.24 12.48
CA GLN A 117 10.24 -10.69 12.27
C GLN A 117 10.65 -10.97 10.82
N ALA A 118 10.82 -12.23 10.43
CA ALA A 118 11.10 -12.58 9.04
C ALA A 118 9.99 -12.02 8.13
N GLY A 119 10.37 -11.15 7.18
CA GLY A 119 9.43 -10.48 6.27
C GLY A 119 8.68 -9.28 6.84
N ARG A 120 8.83 -8.95 8.13
CA ARG A 120 8.20 -7.79 8.78
C ARG A 120 9.25 -6.79 9.26
N TYR A 121 9.27 -5.62 8.63
CA TYR A 121 10.20 -4.52 8.92
C TYR A 121 9.43 -3.27 9.33
N ARG A 122 10.10 -2.38 10.07
CA ARG A 122 9.56 -1.07 10.45
C ARG A 122 9.62 -0.07 9.32
N GLN A 123 10.62 -0.19 8.45
CA GLN A 123 10.65 0.44 7.14
C GLN A 123 10.72 -0.68 6.09
N PHE A 124 9.74 -0.71 5.20
CA PHE A 124 9.67 -1.67 4.09
C PHE A 124 9.33 -0.93 2.80
N TRP A 125 9.37 -1.62 1.67
CA TRP A 125 9.07 -1.04 0.36
C TRP A 125 7.82 -1.67 -0.22
N GLN A 126 7.01 -0.85 -0.87
CA GLN A 126 5.86 -1.29 -1.65
C GLN A 126 5.99 -0.86 -3.11
N TYR A 127 5.37 -1.66 -3.96
CA TYR A 127 5.17 -1.43 -5.38
C TYR A 127 3.67 -1.56 -5.59
N GLY A 128 2.98 -0.43 -5.75
CA GLY A 128 1.52 -0.37 -5.77
C GLY A 128 1.00 0.03 -7.14
N LEU A 129 -0.20 -0.46 -7.45
CA LEU A 129 -1.00 -0.04 -8.58
C LEU A 129 -2.33 0.49 -8.07
N GLU A 130 -2.80 1.60 -8.62
CA GLU A 130 -4.08 2.22 -8.32
C GLU A 130 -4.81 2.49 -9.64
N PHE A 131 -6.06 2.05 -9.72
CA PHE A 131 -6.92 2.29 -10.88
C PHE A 131 -8.17 3.05 -10.46
N PHE A 132 -8.48 4.11 -11.18
CA PHE A 132 -9.68 4.93 -10.98
C PHE A 132 -10.50 4.98 -12.27
N GLY A 133 -11.83 5.05 -12.13
CA GLY A 133 -12.73 5.37 -13.26
C GLY A 133 -13.59 4.23 -13.82
N SER A 134 -13.62 3.05 -13.19
CA SER A 134 -14.55 1.98 -13.57
C SER A 134 -14.80 1.00 -12.42
N GLN A 135 -16.00 0.43 -12.41
CA GLN A 135 -16.40 -0.68 -11.53
C GLN A 135 -16.46 -2.03 -12.28
N HIS A 136 -16.03 -2.06 -13.54
CA HIS A 136 -16.10 -3.28 -14.34
C HIS A 136 -15.03 -4.29 -13.86
N PRO A 137 -15.39 -5.55 -13.59
CA PRO A 137 -14.49 -6.58 -13.02
C PRO A 137 -13.26 -6.92 -13.89
N PHE A 138 -13.23 -6.39 -15.11
CA PHE A 138 -12.08 -6.45 -16.00
C PHE A 138 -10.83 -5.82 -15.37
N TYR A 139 -10.99 -4.70 -14.65
CA TYR A 139 -9.84 -3.98 -14.08
C TYR A 139 -9.28 -4.72 -12.86
N ASP A 140 -10.12 -5.39 -12.08
CA ASP A 140 -9.70 -6.33 -11.04
C ASP A 140 -8.85 -7.46 -11.64
N ALA A 141 -9.34 -8.08 -12.72
CA ALA A 141 -8.60 -9.11 -13.44
C ALA A 141 -7.29 -8.59 -14.05
N GLU A 142 -7.26 -7.35 -14.54
CA GLU A 142 -6.06 -6.71 -15.09
C GLU A 142 -4.98 -6.52 -14.01
N VAL A 143 -5.36 -6.02 -12.83
CA VAL A 143 -4.43 -5.84 -11.70
C VAL A 143 -3.92 -7.19 -11.19
N ILE A 144 -4.78 -8.20 -11.10
CA ILE A 144 -4.39 -9.57 -10.75
C ILE A 144 -3.40 -10.13 -11.78
N ALA A 145 -3.70 -10.00 -13.07
CA ALA A 145 -2.83 -10.46 -14.15
C ALA A 145 -1.48 -9.74 -14.16
N PHE A 146 -1.48 -8.43 -13.88
CA PHE A 146 -0.25 -7.66 -13.71
C PHE A 146 0.63 -8.25 -12.61
N LEU A 147 0.09 -8.44 -11.41
CA LEU A 147 0.85 -8.95 -10.27
C LEU A 147 1.39 -10.37 -10.55
N TRP A 148 0.55 -11.23 -11.14
CA TRP A 148 0.96 -12.57 -11.54
C TRP A 148 2.11 -12.57 -12.55
N ASN A 149 2.00 -11.75 -13.60
CA ASN A 149 3.02 -11.62 -14.62
C ASN A 149 4.31 -11.01 -14.07
N PHE A 150 4.21 -10.02 -13.18
CA PHE A 150 5.37 -9.47 -12.49
C PHE A 150 6.11 -10.55 -11.70
N LEU A 151 5.43 -11.25 -10.79
CA LEU A 151 6.04 -12.27 -9.94
C LEU A 151 6.64 -13.44 -10.74
N THR A 152 5.93 -13.93 -11.75
CA THR A 152 6.41 -15.01 -12.61
C THR A 152 7.58 -14.58 -13.50
N SER A 153 7.62 -13.33 -13.97
CA SER A 153 8.75 -12.79 -14.75
C SER A 153 10.06 -12.72 -13.95
N LEU A 154 9.97 -12.66 -12.61
CA LEU A 154 11.12 -12.75 -11.71
C LEU A 154 11.60 -14.20 -11.48
N GLY A 155 10.94 -15.18 -12.09
CA GLY A 155 11.26 -16.60 -11.96
C GLY A 155 10.70 -17.26 -10.69
N LEU A 156 9.77 -16.61 -9.98
CA LEU A 156 9.12 -17.20 -8.81
C LEU A 156 8.17 -18.33 -9.23
N LYS A 157 8.38 -19.52 -8.67
CA LYS A 157 7.61 -20.74 -9.01
C LYS A 157 6.65 -21.20 -7.93
N LYS A 158 6.87 -20.76 -6.68
CA LYS A 158 6.09 -21.19 -5.51
C LYS A 158 5.16 -20.08 -5.04
N ILE A 159 4.29 -19.63 -5.93
CA ILE A 159 3.28 -18.60 -5.66
C ILE A 159 1.88 -19.21 -5.86
N HIS A 160 0.93 -18.79 -5.04
CA HIS A 160 -0.48 -19.15 -5.12
C HIS A 160 -1.32 -17.87 -5.10
N LEU A 161 -2.44 -17.88 -5.81
CA LEU A 161 -3.39 -16.78 -5.88
C LEU A 161 -4.63 -17.15 -5.08
N GLU A 162 -4.93 -16.37 -4.05
CA GLU A 162 -6.16 -16.49 -3.26
C GLU A 162 -7.08 -15.32 -3.61
N ILE A 163 -8.31 -15.62 -3.99
CA ILE A 163 -9.32 -14.61 -4.36
C ILE A 163 -10.52 -14.80 -3.44
N ASN A 164 -11.02 -13.70 -2.90
CA ASN A 164 -12.24 -13.63 -2.11
C ASN A 164 -12.97 -12.31 -2.41
N SER A 165 -14.25 -12.22 -2.03
CA SER A 165 -15.02 -10.98 -2.01
C SER A 165 -15.58 -10.73 -0.63
N VAL A 166 -15.41 -9.51 -0.11
CA VAL A 166 -16.03 -9.05 1.13
C VAL A 166 -17.46 -8.51 0.93
N GLY A 167 -17.96 -8.58 -0.31
CA GLY A 167 -19.32 -8.20 -0.67
C GLY A 167 -19.52 -6.68 -0.78
N CYS A 168 -20.68 -6.26 -0.34
CA CYS A 168 -21.22 -4.91 -0.46
C CYS A 168 -21.16 -4.15 0.88
N PRO A 169 -21.38 -2.82 0.90
CA PRO A 169 -21.39 -2.04 2.15
C PRO A 169 -22.33 -2.58 3.23
N ASN A 170 -23.47 -3.15 2.85
CA ASN A 170 -24.46 -3.71 3.79
C ASN A 170 -24.19 -5.19 4.14
N CYS A 171 -23.31 -5.86 3.39
CA CYS A 171 -23.05 -7.29 3.54
C CYS A 171 -22.26 -7.60 4.81
N LEU A 172 -21.45 -6.66 5.30
CA LEU A 172 -20.65 -6.81 6.51
C LEU A 172 -21.52 -6.87 7.78
N ASP A 173 -22.58 -6.07 7.86
CA ASP A 173 -23.43 -6.00 9.06
C ASP A 173 -24.20 -7.31 9.30
N GLU A 174 -24.70 -7.91 8.21
CA GLU A 174 -25.36 -9.23 8.27
C GLU A 174 -24.37 -10.32 8.70
N TYR A 175 -23.17 -10.32 8.10
CA TYR A 175 -22.10 -11.24 8.46
C TYR A 175 -21.67 -11.09 9.92
N GLU A 176 -21.45 -9.87 10.40
CA GLU A 176 -21.09 -9.60 11.79
C GLU A 176 -22.17 -10.06 12.77
N THR A 177 -23.44 -9.84 12.42
CA THR A 177 -24.57 -10.25 13.26
C THR A 177 -24.61 -11.77 13.40
N ALA A 178 -24.47 -12.49 12.28
CA ALA A 178 -24.42 -13.95 12.26
C ALA A 178 -23.18 -14.47 13.03
N LEU A 179 -22.03 -13.85 12.84
CA LEU A 179 -20.78 -14.23 13.50
C LEU A 179 -20.87 -14.03 15.03
N LYS A 180 -21.37 -12.87 15.47
CA LYS A 180 -21.61 -12.59 16.90
C LYS A 180 -22.61 -13.58 17.49
N ALA A 181 -23.67 -13.93 16.76
CA ALA A 181 -24.65 -14.91 17.23
C ALA A 181 -24.05 -16.32 17.37
N TYR A 182 -23.20 -16.74 16.44
CA TYR A 182 -22.51 -18.04 16.49
C TYR A 182 -21.57 -18.16 17.70
N TYR A 183 -20.86 -17.08 18.04
CA TYR A 183 -19.94 -17.06 19.20
C TYR A 183 -20.60 -16.63 20.52
N LYS A 184 -21.95 -16.50 20.58
CA LYS A 184 -22.63 -16.31 21.87
C LYS A 184 -22.50 -17.59 22.70
N PRO A 185 -22.05 -17.50 23.97
CA PRO A 185 -21.97 -18.65 24.87
C PRO A 185 -23.33 -19.28 25.17
#